data_AF-A0A8J5W6R9-F1
#
_entry.id   AF-A0A8J5W6R9-F1
#
_cell.length_a   1.000
_cell.length_b   1.000
_cell.length_c   1.000
_cell.angle_alpha   90.00
_cell.angle_beta   90.00
_cell.angle_gamma   90.00
#
_symmetry.space_group_name_H-M   'P 1'
#
loop_
_entity.id
_entity.type
_entity.pdbx_description
1 polymer ?
#
loop_
_entity_poly.entity_id
_entity_poly.type
_entity_poly.pdbx_seq_one_letter_code
_entity_poly.pdbx_strand_id
1 'polypeptide(L)'
;MWGCHGLGLGLRGSLSLAIDEEQVELPVKYPIDDILLKPPTDDPLLSKRCPLSTDFRVPVDSVGDLLMVWDFCMSFGRILCLSPFSLSDLENAVCHKESNLVLLVEIHAALFHLLIKDEGGYFTFLHNKRRKLKVTLVTWAEYLCDFLEMTSKEEFSSNVSIIRRGHYGLVQTGLKLRILQELVDEAITTCAIRQNLDEKIDQQQEIAAAEREFAKNKKEEQKLTMDRVTEKEVSQTDAAQNVNESAKGQLVEKEGKAKKNTSAMHPGRHLETEMEKQSIQSYSFGKDRFYNRYWFFRREGRIFVESAGCKEWGYYSTKEELDGLIGSLNVNGIRERALKRQINKFYDKISNALEKRSKDVAQEMLHEGAVLRRSSRVQAQPKDNPSMSFLK
;
A
#
# COMPACT_ATOMS: atom_id res chain seq x y z
N MET A 1 -47.72 61.62 -19.40
CA MET A 1 -48.50 61.22 -20.58
C MET A 1 -48.84 59.74 -20.39
N TRP A 2 -50.02 59.41 -19.87
CA TRP A 2 -51.23 58.98 -20.64
C TRP A 2 -50.98 57.63 -21.35
N GLY A 3 -51.74 56.53 -21.21
CA GLY A 3 -53.03 56.21 -20.57
C GLY A 3 -53.12 54.67 -20.40
N CYS A 4 -53.89 54.13 -19.44
CA CYS A 4 -55.33 53.89 -19.41
C CYS A 4 -55.86 52.71 -20.28
N HIS A 5 -56.37 51.71 -19.54
CA HIS A 5 -57.57 50.89 -19.73
C HIS A 5 -57.66 49.75 -20.77
N GLY A 6 -58.01 48.57 -20.24
CA GLY A 6 -58.73 47.49 -20.92
C GLY A 6 -59.30 46.50 -19.90
N LEU A 7 -60.55 46.71 -19.47
CA LEU A 7 -61.37 45.78 -18.68
C LEU A 7 -61.98 44.71 -19.61
N GLY A 8 -62.11 43.47 -19.12
CA GLY A 8 -62.88 42.43 -19.80
C GLY A 8 -63.03 41.15 -18.97
N LEU A 9 -64.16 41.04 -18.27
CA LEU A 9 -64.61 39.90 -17.47
C LEU A 9 -64.88 38.64 -18.33
N GLY A 10 -64.61 37.46 -17.76
CA GLY A 10 -65.03 36.17 -18.30
C GLY A 10 -64.90 35.04 -17.28
N LEU A 11 -65.90 34.89 -16.41
CA LEU A 11 -66.09 33.73 -15.53
C LEU A 11 -66.40 32.45 -16.36
N ARG A 12 -65.68 31.36 -16.10
CA ARG A 12 -66.21 29.99 -15.91
C ARG A 12 -65.07 29.04 -15.54
N GLY A 13 -65.34 28.21 -14.54
CA GLY A 13 -64.34 27.43 -13.82
C GLY A 13 -63.95 26.11 -14.48
N SER A 14 -63.37 25.27 -13.60
CA SER A 14 -63.07 23.86 -13.77
C SER A 14 -61.73 23.59 -14.44
N LEU A 15 -60.66 23.35 -13.68
CA LEU A 15 -60.36 22.03 -13.14
C LEU A 15 -59.09 22.10 -12.28
N SER A 16 -59.22 21.62 -11.05
CA SER A 16 -58.10 21.17 -10.22
C SER A 16 -57.31 20.10 -10.97
N LEU A 17 -56.01 20.33 -11.16
CA LEU A 17 -55.00 19.27 -11.22
C LEU A 17 -53.76 19.79 -10.49
N ALA A 18 -53.86 19.84 -9.16
CA ALA A 18 -52.68 19.67 -8.34
C ALA A 18 -52.15 18.27 -8.63
N ILE A 19 -51.12 18.18 -9.47
CA ILE A 19 -50.30 16.98 -9.55
C ILE A 19 -49.37 17.08 -8.34
N ASP A 20 -49.86 16.60 -7.19
CA ASP A 20 -48.98 16.09 -6.15
C ASP A 20 -48.24 14.90 -6.78
N GLU A 21 -47.08 15.17 -7.38
CA GLU A 21 -46.03 14.15 -7.48
C GLU A 21 -45.50 13.93 -6.06
N GLU A 22 -46.30 13.20 -5.27
CA GLU A 22 -45.79 12.48 -4.13
C GLU A 22 -44.80 11.45 -4.71
N GLN A 23 -43.54 11.86 -4.84
CA GLN A 23 -42.46 10.95 -5.13
C GLN A 23 -42.44 9.95 -3.98
N VAL A 24 -43.07 8.81 -4.20
CA VAL A 24 -42.92 7.62 -3.36
C VAL A 24 -41.43 7.28 -3.41
N GLU A 25 -40.67 7.82 -2.44
CA GLU A 25 -39.28 7.43 -2.22
C GLU A 25 -39.31 5.94 -1.88
N LEU A 26 -39.07 5.10 -2.89
CA LEU A 26 -38.88 3.68 -2.69
C LEU A 26 -37.79 3.48 -1.62
N PRO A 27 -37.99 2.57 -0.66
CA PRO A 27 -37.00 2.32 0.38
C PRO A 27 -35.64 2.03 -0.25
N VAL A 28 -34.68 2.93 -0.06
CA VAL A 28 -33.34 2.81 -0.63
C VAL A 28 -32.66 1.60 -0.01
N LYS A 29 -32.37 0.59 -0.84
CA LYS A 29 -31.69 -0.63 -0.40
C LYS A 29 -30.17 -0.42 -0.44
N TYR A 30 -29.57 -0.28 0.73
CA TYR A 30 -28.11 -0.14 0.85
C TYR A 30 -27.38 -1.50 0.73
N PRO A 31 -26.15 -1.54 0.18
CA PRO A 31 -25.35 -0.41 -0.29
C PRO A 31 -25.77 0.05 -1.70
N ILE A 32 -25.64 1.35 -1.96
CA ILE A 32 -25.86 1.97 -3.27
C ILE A 32 -24.55 2.57 -3.81
N ASP A 33 -24.53 3.00 -5.07
CA ASP A 33 -23.36 3.69 -5.62
C ASP A 33 -23.04 4.94 -4.77
N ASP A 34 -21.77 5.10 -4.41
CA ASP A 34 -21.28 6.17 -3.53
C ASP A 34 -21.54 7.58 -4.10
N ILE A 35 -21.72 7.74 -5.42
CA ILE A 35 -22.10 9.01 -6.05
C ILE A 35 -23.56 9.37 -5.74
N LEU A 36 -24.40 8.36 -5.56
CA LEU A 36 -25.85 8.50 -5.35
C LEU A 36 -26.23 8.71 -3.88
N LEU A 37 -25.25 8.69 -2.97
CA LEU A 37 -25.47 8.98 -1.55
C LEU A 37 -25.76 10.47 -1.37
N LYS A 38 -26.91 10.79 -0.78
CA LYS A 38 -27.23 12.15 -0.34
C LYS A 38 -26.25 12.57 0.78
N PRO A 39 -25.93 13.88 0.92
CA PRO A 39 -25.13 14.39 2.04
C PRO A 39 -25.74 13.93 3.38
N PRO A 40 -24.93 13.72 4.43
CA PRO A 40 -25.38 13.10 5.67
C PRO A 40 -26.31 14.05 6.43
N THR A 41 -27.62 13.95 6.19
CA THR A 41 -28.63 14.61 7.03
C THR A 41 -29.03 13.73 8.22
N ASP A 42 -28.93 12.40 8.11
CA ASP A 42 -29.29 11.42 9.15
C ASP A 42 -28.26 10.29 9.36
N ASP A 43 -27.09 10.36 8.72
CA ASP A 43 -26.03 9.35 8.86
C ASP A 43 -25.24 9.51 10.17
N PRO A 44 -24.72 8.41 10.78
CA PRO A 44 -23.82 8.50 11.91
C PRO A 44 -22.66 9.44 11.56
N LEU A 45 -22.36 10.41 12.45
CA LEU A 45 -21.37 11.46 12.24
C LEU A 45 -20.06 10.87 11.71
N LEU A 46 -19.86 10.93 10.39
CA LEU A 46 -18.63 10.50 9.76
C LEU A 46 -17.52 11.43 10.27
N SER A 47 -16.40 10.84 10.68
CA SER A 47 -15.24 11.65 11.06
C SER A 47 -14.81 12.50 9.86
N LYS A 48 -14.38 13.74 10.13
CA LYS A 48 -13.76 14.57 9.09
C LYS A 48 -12.50 13.86 8.60
N ARG A 49 -12.37 13.68 7.28
CA ARG A 49 -11.19 13.08 6.66
C ARG A 49 -9.95 13.93 6.95
N CYS A 50 -8.90 13.31 7.47
CA CYS A 50 -7.60 13.95 7.65
C CYS A 50 -6.98 14.31 6.28
N PRO A 51 -6.33 15.48 6.16
CA PRO A 51 -5.61 15.84 4.95
C PRO A 51 -4.46 14.85 4.69
N LEU A 52 -4.13 14.66 3.43
CA LEU A 52 -3.01 13.81 3.03
C LEU A 52 -1.69 14.58 3.19
N SER A 53 -0.66 13.90 3.67
CA SER A 53 0.71 14.41 3.61
C SER A 53 1.22 14.31 2.16
N THR A 54 1.91 15.36 1.71
CA THR A 54 2.38 15.54 0.30
C THR A 54 3.82 16.06 0.23
N ASP A 55 4.57 15.95 1.33
CA ASP A 55 5.95 16.41 1.54
C ASP A 55 7.01 15.54 0.85
N PHE A 56 6.73 15.12 -0.39
CA PHE A 56 7.68 14.43 -1.26
C PHE A 56 8.79 15.39 -1.71
N ARG A 57 10.02 14.87 -1.84
CA ARG A 57 11.15 15.59 -2.46
C ARG A 57 11.09 15.55 -3.98
N VAL A 58 10.48 14.52 -4.54
CA VAL A 58 10.21 14.43 -5.98
C VAL A 58 8.96 15.25 -6.34
N PRO A 59 8.87 15.76 -7.58
CA PRO A 59 7.63 16.33 -8.10
C PRO A 59 6.44 15.38 -7.92
N VAL A 60 5.27 15.92 -7.58
CA VAL A 60 4.06 15.15 -7.23
C VAL A 60 3.62 14.20 -8.36
N ASP A 61 3.78 14.63 -9.60
CA ASP A 61 3.50 13.85 -10.81
C ASP A 61 4.44 12.65 -11.01
N SER A 62 5.64 12.70 -10.41
CA SER A 62 6.67 11.66 -10.49
C SER A 62 6.64 10.68 -9.31
N VAL A 63 5.79 10.90 -8.30
CA VAL A 63 5.70 10.04 -7.11
C VAL A 63 5.26 8.62 -7.48
N GLY A 64 4.32 8.48 -8.42
CA GLY A 64 3.89 7.17 -8.91
C GLY A 64 5.03 6.37 -9.53
N ASP A 65 5.85 7.03 -10.36
CA ASP A 65 7.01 6.38 -11.00
C ASP A 65 8.07 5.99 -9.96
N LEU A 66 8.32 6.84 -8.96
CA LEU A 66 9.19 6.53 -7.82
C LEU A 66 8.72 5.29 -7.07
N LEU A 67 7.43 5.22 -6.73
CA LEU A 67 6.85 4.09 -6.01
C LEU A 67 6.93 2.80 -6.84
N MET A 68 6.66 2.88 -8.14
CA MET A 68 6.71 1.73 -9.05
C MET A 68 8.12 1.16 -9.14
N VAL A 69 9.13 2.01 -9.39
CA VAL A 69 10.53 1.57 -9.48
C VAL A 69 11.01 1.00 -8.15
N TRP A 70 10.72 1.68 -7.04
CA TRP A 70 11.11 1.21 -5.71
C TRP A 70 10.49 -0.15 -5.38
N ASP A 71 9.18 -0.31 -5.61
CA ASP A 71 8.45 -1.54 -5.32
C ASP A 71 8.98 -2.71 -6.17
N PHE A 72 9.30 -2.47 -7.46
CA PHE A 72 9.95 -3.44 -8.32
C PHE A 72 11.32 -3.88 -7.78
N CYS A 73 12.20 -2.92 -7.48
CA CYS A 73 13.53 -3.22 -6.93
C CYS A 73 13.45 -4.02 -5.62
N MET A 74 12.50 -3.68 -4.74
CA MET A 74 12.33 -4.35 -3.46
C MET A 74 11.70 -5.74 -3.60
N SER A 75 10.81 -5.92 -4.57
CA SER A 75 10.11 -7.18 -4.81
C SER A 75 10.97 -8.21 -5.52
N PHE A 76 11.83 -7.76 -6.43
CA PHE A 76 12.73 -8.60 -7.22
C PHE A 76 14.20 -8.47 -6.81
N GLY A 77 14.49 -7.88 -5.65
CA GLY A 77 15.86 -7.63 -5.18
C GLY A 77 16.75 -8.88 -5.15
N ARG A 78 16.18 -10.08 -4.93
CA ARG A 78 16.93 -11.34 -5.01
C ARG A 78 17.37 -11.68 -6.44
N ILE A 79 16.48 -11.48 -7.43
CA ILE A 79 16.75 -11.74 -8.85
C ILE A 79 17.73 -10.69 -9.39
N LEU A 80 17.54 -9.43 -8.97
CA LEU A 80 18.38 -8.29 -9.33
C LEU A 80 19.71 -8.26 -8.54
N CYS A 81 19.87 -9.11 -7.52
CA CYS A 81 20.99 -9.06 -6.58
C CYS A 81 21.20 -7.69 -5.92
N LEU A 82 20.11 -6.98 -5.62
CA LEU A 82 20.12 -5.70 -4.92
C LEU A 82 19.93 -5.90 -3.41
N SER A 83 20.72 -5.18 -2.62
CA SER A 83 20.47 -5.03 -1.19
C SER A 83 19.19 -4.22 -0.96
N PRO A 84 18.39 -4.52 0.07
CA PRO A 84 17.21 -3.73 0.38
C PRO A 84 17.59 -2.29 0.78
N PHE A 85 16.81 -1.32 0.32
CA PHE A 85 16.97 0.11 0.61
C PHE A 85 15.60 0.77 0.86
N SER A 86 15.58 1.89 1.60
CA SER A 86 14.34 2.59 1.93
C SER A 86 13.81 3.40 0.74
N LEU A 87 12.52 3.74 0.75
CA LEU A 87 11.95 4.63 -0.26
C LEU A 87 12.64 6.00 -0.21
N SER A 88 12.96 6.48 1.00
CA SER A 88 13.70 7.73 1.21
C SER A 88 15.10 7.69 0.59
N ASP A 89 15.80 6.54 0.60
CA ASP A 89 17.12 6.41 -0.03
C ASP A 89 17.02 6.59 -1.55
N LEU A 90 16.03 5.98 -2.19
CA LEU A 90 15.80 6.15 -3.62
C LEU A 90 15.38 7.59 -3.94
N GLU A 91 14.44 8.14 -3.16
CA GLU A 91 13.96 9.51 -3.30
C GLU A 91 15.12 10.51 -3.22
N ASN A 92 15.99 10.36 -2.23
CA ASN A 92 17.20 11.17 -2.06
C ASN A 92 18.17 10.97 -3.23
N ALA A 93 18.41 9.72 -3.65
CA ALA A 93 19.35 9.42 -4.73
C ALA A 93 18.92 10.02 -6.08
N VAL A 94 17.63 9.96 -6.43
CA VAL A 94 17.09 10.55 -7.67
C VAL A 94 17.16 12.09 -7.62
N CYS A 95 16.85 12.68 -6.46
CA CYS A 95 16.92 14.14 -6.26
C CYS A 95 18.36 14.68 -6.14
N HIS A 96 19.33 13.81 -5.89
CA HIS A 96 20.73 14.22 -5.74
C HIS A 96 21.30 14.73 -7.07
N LYS A 97 21.93 15.92 -7.01
CA LYS A 97 22.51 16.58 -8.19
C LYS A 97 24.01 16.30 -8.36
N GLU A 98 24.68 15.81 -7.32
CA GLU A 98 26.12 15.56 -7.35
C GLU A 98 26.45 14.09 -7.65
N SER A 99 27.75 13.81 -7.84
CA SER A 99 28.32 12.58 -8.39
C SER A 99 28.16 11.33 -7.54
N ASN A 100 27.73 11.43 -6.28
CA ASN A 100 27.55 10.26 -5.42
C ASN A 100 26.19 9.59 -5.68
N LEU A 101 26.11 8.87 -6.79
CA LEU A 101 24.90 8.23 -7.31
C LEU A 101 24.93 6.71 -7.13
N VAL A 102 25.67 6.21 -6.12
CA VAL A 102 25.97 4.77 -5.96
C VAL A 102 24.72 3.91 -6.06
N LEU A 103 23.65 4.26 -5.34
CA LEU A 103 22.39 3.53 -5.38
C LEU A 103 21.78 3.48 -6.80
N LEU A 104 21.76 4.60 -7.52
CA LEU A 104 21.25 4.61 -8.89
C LEU A 104 22.13 3.80 -9.83
N VAL A 105 23.45 3.88 -9.68
CA VAL A 105 24.40 3.10 -10.48
C VAL A 105 24.19 1.61 -10.25
N GLU A 106 24.01 1.18 -8.99
CA GLU A 106 23.72 -0.21 -8.64
C GLU A 106 22.39 -0.69 -9.23
N ILE A 107 21.33 0.11 -9.14
CA ILE A 107 20.02 -0.21 -9.72
C ILE A 107 20.14 -0.38 -11.25
N HIS A 108 20.77 0.57 -11.94
CA HIS A 108 20.98 0.48 -13.39
C HIS A 108 21.82 -0.75 -13.76
N ALA A 109 22.92 -0.99 -13.05
CA ALA A 109 23.78 -2.13 -13.32
C ALA A 109 23.05 -3.46 -13.14
N ALA A 110 22.27 -3.60 -12.06
CA ALA A 110 21.46 -4.78 -11.79
C ALA A 110 20.42 -5.04 -12.89
N LEU A 111 19.72 -4.00 -13.33
CA LEU A 111 18.75 -4.09 -14.44
C LEU A 111 19.45 -4.50 -15.74
N PHE A 112 20.60 -3.92 -16.08
CA PHE A 112 21.33 -4.32 -17.29
C PHE A 112 21.89 -5.73 -17.20
N HIS A 113 22.38 -6.17 -16.04
CA HIS A 113 22.80 -7.57 -15.85
C HIS A 113 21.64 -8.53 -16.09
N LEU A 114 20.45 -8.20 -15.62
CA LEU A 114 19.23 -8.98 -15.89
C LEU A 114 18.91 -9.01 -17.39
N LEU A 115 18.84 -7.85 -18.06
CA LEU A 115 18.50 -7.76 -19.48
C LEU A 115 19.53 -8.45 -20.38
N ILE A 116 20.82 -8.40 -20.03
CA ILE A 116 21.88 -9.10 -20.75
C ILE A 116 21.76 -10.61 -20.56
N LYS A 117 21.47 -11.06 -19.33
CA LYS A 117 21.31 -12.48 -19.00
C LYS A 117 20.08 -13.11 -19.66
N ASP A 118 19.03 -12.33 -19.93
CA ASP A 118 17.80 -12.80 -20.57
C ASP A 118 17.97 -13.13 -22.06
N GLU A 119 19.09 -12.72 -22.69
CA GLU A 119 19.36 -12.91 -24.12
C GLU A 119 18.28 -12.33 -25.06
N GLY A 120 17.53 -11.33 -24.59
CA GLY A 120 16.43 -10.69 -25.32
C GLY A 120 16.85 -9.62 -26.35
N GLY A 121 15.93 -8.69 -26.62
CA GLY A 121 16.13 -7.62 -27.62
C GLY A 121 17.35 -6.75 -27.32
N TYR A 122 17.52 -6.36 -26.04
CA TYR A 122 18.67 -5.57 -25.61
C TYR A 122 20.01 -6.30 -25.78
N PHE A 123 20.07 -7.59 -25.43
CA PHE A 123 21.26 -8.41 -25.65
C PHE A 123 21.64 -8.46 -27.14
N THR A 124 20.64 -8.69 -28.01
CA THR A 124 20.85 -8.74 -29.46
C THR A 124 21.39 -7.41 -29.99
N PHE A 125 20.86 -6.29 -29.50
CA PHE A 125 21.33 -4.95 -29.84
C PHE A 125 22.80 -4.72 -29.43
N LEU A 126 23.18 -5.11 -28.21
CA LEU A 126 24.56 -5.01 -27.73
C LEU A 126 25.52 -5.89 -28.53
N HIS A 127 25.11 -7.10 -28.91
CA HIS A 127 25.90 -8.00 -29.73
C HIS A 127 26.15 -7.40 -31.13
N ASN A 128 25.13 -6.80 -31.75
CA ASN A 128 25.27 -6.12 -33.05
C ASN A 128 26.25 -4.94 -32.98
N LYS A 129 26.30 -4.24 -31.84
CA LYS A 129 27.30 -3.18 -31.56
C LYS A 129 28.67 -3.70 -31.14
N ARG A 130 28.86 -5.02 -31.00
CA ARG A 130 30.09 -5.66 -30.49
C ARG A 130 30.50 -5.13 -29.11
N ARG A 131 29.53 -4.77 -28.26
CA ARG A 131 29.78 -4.32 -26.89
C ARG A 131 30.26 -5.50 -26.05
N LYS A 132 31.26 -5.29 -25.19
CA LYS A 132 31.64 -6.28 -24.17
C LYS A 132 30.46 -6.45 -23.21
N LEU A 133 30.10 -7.66 -22.81
CA LEU A 133 28.94 -7.92 -21.93
C LEU A 133 29.34 -7.93 -20.45
N LYS A 134 29.92 -6.82 -19.99
CA LYS A 134 30.39 -6.68 -18.60
C LYS A 134 30.06 -5.28 -18.08
N VAL A 135 28.90 -5.16 -17.43
CA VAL A 135 28.49 -3.92 -16.78
C VAL A 135 29.24 -3.76 -15.47
N THR A 136 29.84 -2.60 -15.26
CA THR A 136 30.55 -2.22 -14.02
C THR A 136 30.08 -0.84 -13.57
N LEU A 137 30.45 -0.45 -12.34
CA LEU A 137 30.17 0.89 -11.80
C LEU A 137 30.76 2.03 -12.64
N VAL A 138 31.70 1.74 -13.55
CA VAL A 138 32.32 2.72 -14.45
C VAL A 138 31.66 2.71 -15.84
N THR A 139 31.24 1.54 -16.32
CA THR A 139 30.75 1.37 -17.69
C THR A 139 29.22 1.47 -17.83
N TRP A 140 28.46 1.44 -16.72
CA TRP A 140 26.98 1.44 -16.73
C TRP A 140 26.36 2.54 -17.60
N ALA A 141 26.95 3.74 -17.64
CA ALA A 141 26.42 4.87 -18.39
C ALA A 141 26.46 4.63 -19.91
N GLU A 142 27.42 3.84 -20.40
CA GLU A 142 27.48 3.44 -21.82
C GLU A 142 26.32 2.50 -22.19
N TYR A 143 26.01 1.53 -21.32
CA TYR A 143 24.88 0.63 -21.48
C TYR A 143 23.56 1.39 -21.41
N LEU A 144 23.46 2.36 -20.49
CA LEU A 144 22.29 3.23 -20.47
C LEU A 144 22.15 4.01 -21.78
N CYS A 145 23.21 4.60 -22.31
CA CYS A 145 23.13 5.27 -23.61
C CYS A 145 22.71 4.31 -24.73
N ASP A 146 23.23 3.08 -24.75
CA ASP A 146 22.83 2.06 -25.73
C ASP A 146 21.36 1.70 -25.61
N PHE A 147 20.85 1.54 -24.39
CA PHE A 147 19.45 1.24 -24.14
C PHE A 147 18.54 2.39 -24.60
N LEU A 148 18.91 3.64 -24.31
CA LEU A 148 18.17 4.81 -24.76
C LEU A 148 18.19 4.97 -26.29
N GLU A 149 19.30 4.62 -26.94
CA GLU A 149 19.36 4.56 -28.40
C GLU A 149 18.48 3.45 -28.98
N MET A 150 18.46 2.27 -28.34
CA MET A 150 17.61 1.14 -28.75
C MET A 150 16.12 1.49 -28.62
N THR A 151 15.72 2.10 -27.50
CA THR A 151 14.31 2.48 -27.27
C THR A 151 13.87 3.65 -28.15
N SER A 152 14.81 4.48 -28.63
CA SER A 152 14.58 5.54 -29.62
C SER A 152 13.46 6.54 -29.24
N LYS A 153 13.21 6.76 -27.94
CA LYS A 153 12.23 7.76 -27.49
C LYS A 153 12.79 9.17 -27.55
N GLU A 154 12.05 10.08 -28.18
CA GLU A 154 12.48 11.48 -28.37
C GLU A 154 12.76 12.21 -27.05
N GLU A 155 12.04 11.87 -25.98
CA GLU A 155 12.17 12.49 -24.66
C GLU A 155 13.56 12.31 -24.01
N PHE A 156 14.29 11.25 -24.39
CA PHE A 156 15.62 10.98 -23.83
C PHE A 156 16.76 11.56 -24.66
N SER A 157 16.51 11.85 -25.94
CA SER A 157 17.54 12.24 -26.92
C SER A 157 18.43 13.39 -26.45
N SER A 158 17.81 14.46 -25.92
CA SER A 158 18.50 15.66 -25.40
C SER A 158 19.43 15.38 -24.22
N ASN A 159 19.23 14.27 -23.50
CA ASN A 159 19.97 13.93 -22.29
C ASN A 159 21.03 12.84 -22.51
N VAL A 160 20.97 12.08 -23.61
CA VAL A 160 21.96 11.03 -23.91
C VAL A 160 23.39 11.56 -23.89
N SER A 161 23.62 12.76 -24.44
CA SER A 161 24.96 13.37 -24.41
C SER A 161 25.44 13.76 -23.01
N ILE A 162 24.52 14.15 -22.12
CA ILE A 162 24.82 14.51 -20.72
C ILE A 162 25.20 13.25 -19.94
N ILE A 163 24.43 12.18 -20.12
CA ILE A 163 24.65 10.88 -19.50
C ILE A 163 25.99 10.30 -19.96
N ARG A 164 26.28 10.34 -21.27
CA ARG A 164 27.54 9.85 -21.84
C ARG A 164 28.77 10.55 -21.28
N ARG A 165 28.64 11.81 -20.87
CA ARG A 165 29.71 12.60 -20.23
C ARG A 165 29.85 12.33 -18.73
N GLY A 166 29.03 11.45 -18.15
CA GLY A 166 29.06 11.10 -16.73
C GLY A 166 28.27 12.06 -15.83
N HIS A 167 27.48 12.98 -16.41
CA HIS A 167 26.73 13.99 -15.67
C HIS A 167 25.28 13.56 -15.38
N TYR A 168 25.05 12.27 -15.10
CA TYR A 168 23.71 11.75 -14.83
C TYR A 168 23.01 12.47 -13.66
N GLY A 169 23.78 12.96 -12.68
CA GLY A 169 23.24 13.75 -11.56
C GLY A 169 22.51 15.02 -11.99
N LEU A 170 22.91 15.63 -13.13
CA LEU A 170 22.30 16.86 -13.68
C LEU A 170 20.99 16.60 -14.45
N VAL A 171 20.68 15.34 -14.75
CA VAL A 171 19.42 14.97 -15.39
C VAL A 171 18.26 15.29 -14.45
N GLN A 172 17.15 15.82 -14.99
CA GLN A 172 15.97 16.15 -14.20
C GLN A 172 15.43 14.92 -13.47
N THR A 173 14.99 15.10 -12.22
CA THR A 173 14.44 14.05 -11.34
C THR A 173 13.37 13.21 -12.03
N GLY A 174 12.38 13.85 -12.65
CA GLY A 174 11.32 13.14 -13.37
C GLY A 174 11.85 12.31 -14.53
N LEU A 175 12.87 12.79 -15.25
CA LEU A 175 13.45 12.03 -16.36
C LEU A 175 14.28 10.83 -15.88
N LYS A 176 15.02 10.97 -14.78
CA LYS A 176 15.71 9.83 -14.14
C LYS A 176 14.72 8.72 -13.80
N LEU A 177 13.54 9.08 -13.26
CA LEU A 177 12.48 8.13 -12.94
C LEU A 177 11.86 7.49 -14.18
N ARG A 178 11.58 8.26 -15.24
CA ARG A 178 11.11 7.69 -16.52
C ARG A 178 12.10 6.72 -17.12
N ILE A 179 13.40 7.04 -17.12
CA ILE A 179 14.45 6.12 -17.59
C ILE A 179 14.41 4.80 -16.81
N LEU A 180 14.30 4.89 -15.47
CA LEU A 180 14.20 3.71 -14.62
C LEU A 180 12.91 2.93 -14.87
N GLN A 181 11.79 3.62 -15.09
CA GLN A 181 10.51 3.01 -15.45
C GLN A 181 10.63 2.19 -16.73
N GLU A 182 11.21 2.75 -17.79
CA GLU A 182 11.41 2.02 -19.05
C GLU A 182 12.29 0.78 -18.88
N LEU A 183 13.33 0.86 -18.05
CA LEU A 183 14.16 -0.30 -17.75
C LEU A 183 13.40 -1.35 -16.96
N VAL A 184 12.52 -0.94 -16.05
CA VAL A 184 11.65 -1.85 -15.29
C VAL A 184 10.62 -2.50 -16.20
N ASP A 185 10.03 -1.74 -17.12
CA ASP A 185 9.06 -2.26 -18.10
C ASP A 185 9.70 -3.35 -18.97
N GLU A 186 10.90 -3.12 -19.49
CA GLU A 186 11.66 -4.15 -20.21
C GLU A 186 12.01 -5.32 -19.28
N ALA A 187 12.44 -5.06 -18.04
CA ALA A 187 12.81 -6.10 -17.08
C ALA A 187 11.63 -7.02 -16.73
N ILE A 188 10.40 -6.51 -16.66
CA ILE A 188 9.20 -7.33 -16.39
C ILE A 188 8.93 -8.35 -17.51
N THR A 189 9.36 -8.06 -18.74
CA THR A 189 9.21 -9.00 -19.87
C THR A 189 10.20 -10.17 -19.83
N THR A 190 11.27 -10.05 -19.03
CA THR A 190 12.32 -11.09 -18.95
C THR A 190 11.79 -12.41 -18.39
N CYS A 191 12.36 -13.51 -18.87
CA CYS A 191 11.94 -14.85 -18.47
C CYS A 191 12.10 -15.09 -16.97
N ALA A 192 13.21 -14.61 -16.37
CA ALA A 192 13.48 -14.77 -14.95
C ALA A 192 12.42 -14.09 -14.07
N ILE A 193 11.97 -12.90 -14.45
CA ILE A 193 10.94 -12.16 -13.71
C ILE A 193 9.57 -12.80 -13.91
N ARG A 194 9.21 -13.17 -15.15
CA ARG A 194 7.93 -13.82 -15.46
C ARG A 194 7.77 -15.15 -14.73
N GLN A 195 8.80 -16.01 -14.76
CA GLN A 195 8.77 -17.28 -14.03
C GLN A 195 8.58 -17.07 -12.52
N ASN A 196 9.25 -16.08 -11.93
CA ASN A 196 9.05 -15.79 -10.51
C ASN A 196 7.65 -15.25 -10.19
N LEU A 197 7.05 -14.50 -11.10
CA LEU A 197 5.66 -14.04 -10.98
C LEU A 197 4.70 -15.23 -11.06
N ASP A 198 4.87 -16.12 -12.03
CA ASP A 198 4.05 -17.32 -12.20
C ASP A 198 4.12 -18.23 -10.97
N GLU A 199 5.33 -18.51 -10.46
CA GLU A 199 5.52 -19.27 -9.22
C GLU A 199 4.79 -18.66 -8.02
N LYS A 200 4.79 -17.33 -7.90
CA LYS A 200 4.09 -16.63 -6.80
C LYS A 200 2.58 -16.65 -6.99
N ILE A 201 2.09 -16.58 -8.23
CA ILE A 201 0.67 -16.72 -8.54
C ILE A 201 0.19 -18.12 -8.15
N ASP A 202 0.95 -19.15 -8.49
CA ASP A 202 0.61 -20.54 -8.15
C ASP A 202 0.59 -20.76 -6.64
N GLN A 203 1.61 -20.29 -5.91
CA GLN A 203 1.64 -20.32 -4.44
C GLN A 203 0.42 -19.62 -3.82
N GLN A 204 0.01 -18.47 -4.37
CA GLN A 204 -1.18 -17.75 -3.91
C GLN A 204 -2.46 -18.57 -4.12
N GLN A 205 -2.58 -19.27 -5.25
CA GLN A 205 -3.73 -20.11 -5.55
C GLN A 205 -3.80 -21.34 -4.63
N GLU A 206 -2.66 -21.98 -4.36
CA GLU A 206 -2.56 -23.12 -3.44
C GLU A 206 -3.00 -22.75 -2.03
N ILE A 207 -2.55 -21.59 -1.53
CA ILE A 207 -2.91 -21.12 -0.19
C ILE A 207 -4.40 -20.76 -0.13
N ALA A 208 -4.92 -20.08 -1.15
CA ALA A 208 -6.36 -19.80 -1.23
C ALA A 208 -7.20 -21.09 -1.28
N ALA A 209 -6.71 -22.16 -1.91
CA ALA A 209 -7.35 -23.46 -1.88
C ALA A 209 -7.29 -24.10 -0.48
N ALA A 210 -6.14 -24.04 0.19
CA ALA A 210 -5.97 -24.55 1.54
C ALA A 210 -6.88 -23.85 2.57
N GLU A 211 -7.05 -22.52 2.45
CA GLU A 211 -7.99 -21.76 3.29
C GLU A 211 -9.45 -22.18 3.07
N ARG A 212 -9.85 -22.46 1.82
CA ARG A 212 -11.20 -22.92 1.49
C ARG A 212 -11.47 -24.30 2.07
N GLU A 213 -10.53 -25.23 1.94
CA GLU A 213 -10.63 -26.57 2.52
C GLU A 213 -10.69 -26.50 4.06
N PHE A 214 -9.84 -25.68 4.69
CA PHE A 214 -9.88 -25.46 6.13
C PHE A 214 -11.24 -24.89 6.59
N ALA A 215 -11.78 -23.92 5.86
CA ALA A 215 -13.08 -23.34 6.16
C ALA A 215 -14.23 -24.36 6.01
N LYS A 216 -14.14 -25.26 5.03
CA LYS A 216 -15.11 -26.36 4.83
C LYS A 216 -15.05 -27.35 6.00
N ASN A 217 -13.86 -27.83 6.34
CA ASN A 217 -13.66 -28.78 7.45
C ASN A 217 -14.16 -28.20 8.77
N LYS A 218 -13.89 -26.91 9.03
CA LYS A 218 -14.39 -26.23 10.23
C LYS A 218 -15.92 -26.17 10.30
N LYS A 219 -16.60 -25.96 9.17
CA LYS A 219 -18.07 -25.98 9.10
C LYS A 219 -18.62 -27.38 9.34
N GLU A 220 -17.97 -28.41 8.81
CA GLU A 220 -18.34 -29.82 9.03
C GLU A 220 -18.15 -30.23 10.49
N GLU A 221 -17.03 -29.84 11.12
CA GLU A 221 -16.79 -30.03 12.55
C GLU A 221 -17.85 -29.33 13.42
N GLN A 222 -18.19 -28.07 13.09
CA GLN A 222 -19.22 -27.33 13.81
C GLN A 222 -20.59 -28.01 13.70
N LYS A 223 -20.94 -28.51 12.51
CA LYS A 223 -22.19 -29.25 12.29
C LYS A 223 -22.23 -30.53 13.12
N LEU A 224 -21.18 -31.34 13.09
CA LEU A 224 -21.04 -32.55 13.91
C LEU A 224 -21.11 -32.26 15.42
N THR A 225 -20.58 -31.11 15.87
CA THR A 225 -20.71 -30.72 17.28
C THR A 225 -22.13 -30.30 17.65
N MET A 226 -22.85 -29.60 16.77
CA MET A 226 -24.25 -29.23 17.00
C MET A 226 -25.14 -30.47 17.04
N ASP A 227 -24.96 -31.40 16.09
CA ASP A 227 -25.72 -32.65 16.02
C ASP A 227 -25.54 -33.49 17.31
N ARG A 228 -24.32 -33.58 17.83
CA ARG A 228 -24.01 -34.27 19.11
C ARG A 228 -24.58 -33.57 20.35
N VAL A 229 -24.75 -32.25 20.33
CA VAL A 229 -25.39 -31.51 21.43
C VAL A 229 -26.90 -31.71 21.38
N THR A 230 -27.50 -31.67 20.18
CA THR A 230 -28.94 -31.93 19.99
C THR A 230 -29.32 -33.36 20.35
N GLU A 231 -28.49 -34.37 20.03
CA GLU A 231 -28.74 -35.76 20.44
C GLU A 231 -28.70 -35.93 21.97
N LYS A 232 -27.83 -35.21 22.67
CA LYS A 232 -27.74 -35.23 24.14
C LYS A 232 -28.88 -34.50 24.83
N GLU A 233 -29.42 -33.43 24.23
CA GLU A 233 -30.58 -32.71 24.75
C GLU A 233 -31.87 -33.54 24.61
N VAL A 234 -32.05 -34.24 23.48
CA VAL A 234 -33.19 -35.17 23.27
C VAL A 234 -33.12 -36.36 24.24
N SER A 235 -31.91 -36.84 24.56
CA SER A 235 -31.71 -37.93 25.53
C SER A 235 -32.02 -37.54 26.98
N GLN A 236 -32.03 -36.24 27.32
CA GLN A 236 -32.34 -35.75 28.67
C GLN A 236 -33.82 -35.39 28.86
N THR A 237 -34.58 -35.15 27.78
CA THR A 237 -36.03 -34.88 27.87
C THR A 237 -36.88 -36.14 28.06
N ASP A 238 -36.34 -37.32 27.75
CA ASP A 238 -37.04 -38.61 27.94
C ASP A 238 -36.82 -39.25 29.32
N ALA A 239 -35.97 -38.64 30.18
CA ALA A 239 -35.68 -39.14 31.53
C ALA A 239 -36.44 -38.38 32.66
N ALA A 240 -37.38 -37.50 32.32
CA ALA A 240 -38.16 -36.72 33.27
C ALA A 240 -39.60 -37.23 33.45
N GLN A 241 -39.78 -38.55 33.55
CA GLN A 241 -40.98 -39.15 34.15
C GLN A 241 -40.61 -40.44 34.89
N ASN A 242 -40.16 -40.33 36.15
CA ASN A 242 -40.73 -41.10 37.27
C ASN A 242 -40.00 -40.88 38.63
N VAL A 243 -40.84 -40.58 39.63
CA VAL A 243 -40.77 -40.86 41.07
C VAL A 243 -39.81 -40.06 41.98
N ASN A 244 -40.47 -39.58 43.04
CA ASN A 244 -40.08 -38.84 44.22
C ASN A 244 -39.41 -39.75 45.27
N GLU A 245 -38.29 -39.37 45.88
CA GLU A 245 -38.04 -39.47 47.35
C GLU A 245 -36.66 -38.92 47.77
N SER A 246 -36.63 -38.40 48.99
CA SER A 246 -35.55 -37.62 49.62
C SER A 246 -34.38 -38.47 50.13
N ALA A 247 -33.13 -38.03 49.91
CA ALA A 247 -32.03 -38.25 50.86
C ALA A 247 -30.88 -37.23 50.66
N LYS A 248 -30.47 -36.60 51.76
CA LYS A 248 -29.24 -35.79 51.91
C LYS A 248 -27.99 -36.65 51.70
N GLY A 249 -26.98 -36.09 51.03
CA GLY A 249 -25.60 -36.60 51.03
C GLY A 249 -24.65 -35.65 50.31
N GLN A 250 -23.60 -35.21 50.99
CA GLN A 250 -22.63 -34.19 50.62
C GLN A 250 -21.34 -34.81 50.03
N LEU A 251 -20.53 -33.98 49.35
CA LEU A 251 -19.16 -34.14 48.79
C LEU A 251 -19.07 -34.41 47.28
N VAL A 252 -18.72 -33.42 46.43
CA VAL A 252 -17.42 -32.74 46.19
C VAL A 252 -16.61 -33.41 45.06
N GLU A 253 -16.16 -32.57 44.12
CA GLU A 253 -15.05 -32.75 43.15
C GLU A 253 -15.32 -33.60 41.88
N LYS A 254 -14.99 -33.20 40.63
CA LYS A 254 -14.03 -32.23 40.09
C LYS A 254 -14.53 -31.58 38.79
N GLU A 255 -14.39 -30.27 38.70
CA GLU A 255 -14.22 -29.57 37.42
C GLU A 255 -12.93 -30.05 36.74
N GLY A 256 -13.07 -30.94 35.76
CA GLY A 256 -12.03 -31.27 34.81
C GLY A 256 -12.11 -30.34 33.60
N LYS A 257 -11.69 -29.08 33.76
CA LYS A 257 -11.26 -28.25 32.61
C LYS A 257 -9.98 -28.87 32.05
N ALA A 258 -10.13 -29.92 31.26
CA ALA A 258 -9.09 -30.38 30.36
C ALA A 258 -8.90 -29.29 29.30
N LYS A 259 -8.02 -28.33 29.60
CA LYS A 259 -7.33 -27.53 28.59
C LYS A 259 -6.64 -28.51 27.67
N LYS A 260 -7.33 -28.93 26.61
CA LYS A 260 -6.70 -29.58 25.47
C LYS A 260 -5.93 -28.49 24.77
N ASN A 261 -4.69 -28.29 25.21
CA ASN A 261 -3.65 -27.61 24.47
C ASN A 261 -3.40 -28.40 23.19
N THR A 262 -4.28 -28.27 22.20
CA THR A 262 -3.91 -28.45 20.81
C THR A 262 -3.56 -27.08 20.30
N SER A 263 -2.31 -26.67 20.54
CA SER A 263 -1.63 -25.73 19.66
C SER A 263 -1.46 -26.43 18.29
N ALA A 264 -2.57 -26.66 17.60
CA ALA A 264 -2.53 -26.91 16.18
C ALA A 264 -2.16 -25.56 15.57
N MET A 265 -0.86 -25.33 15.46
CA MET A 265 -0.29 -24.20 14.75
C MET A 265 -0.96 -24.15 13.38
N HIS A 266 -1.82 -23.15 13.16
CA HIS A 266 -2.52 -22.97 11.90
C HIS A 266 -1.50 -23.04 10.75
N PRO A 267 -1.52 -24.08 9.90
CA PRO A 267 -0.56 -24.21 8.81
C PRO A 267 -0.61 -23.00 7.87
N GLY A 268 -1.80 -22.38 7.76
CA GLY A 268 -2.01 -21.15 6.99
C GLY A 268 -1.30 -19.90 7.54
N ARG A 269 -1.11 -19.75 8.86
CA ARG A 269 -0.46 -18.53 9.40
C ARG A 269 1.01 -18.44 9.01
N HIS A 270 1.72 -19.57 8.96
CA HIS A 270 3.13 -19.59 8.60
C HIS A 270 3.32 -19.28 7.11
N LEU A 271 2.43 -19.80 6.25
CA LEU A 271 2.45 -19.59 4.81
C LEU A 271 1.96 -18.19 4.41
N GLU A 272 0.93 -17.66 5.07
CA GLU A 272 0.47 -16.27 4.89
C GLU A 272 1.58 -15.27 5.29
N THR A 273 2.32 -15.56 6.36
CA THR A 273 3.50 -14.77 6.77
C THR A 273 4.65 -14.85 5.76
N GLU A 274 4.81 -15.98 5.05
CA GLU A 274 5.80 -16.16 3.97
C GLU A 274 5.38 -15.43 2.70
N MET A 275 4.10 -15.49 2.30
CA MET A 275 3.53 -14.74 1.18
C MET A 275 3.77 -13.25 1.34
N GLU A 276 3.46 -12.69 2.51
CA GLU A 276 3.60 -11.27 2.74
C GLU A 276 5.05 -10.78 2.85
N LYS A 277 6.03 -11.69 2.98
CA LYS A 277 7.47 -11.36 2.85
C LYS A 277 7.89 -11.29 1.38
N GLN A 278 7.10 -11.89 0.49
CA GLN A 278 7.43 -12.12 -0.91
C GLN A 278 6.44 -11.47 -1.89
N SER A 279 5.32 -10.90 -1.42
CA SER A 279 4.30 -10.24 -2.25
C SER A 279 4.94 -9.12 -3.07
N ILE A 280 4.91 -9.31 -4.39
CA ILE A 280 5.41 -8.36 -5.40
C ILE A 280 4.37 -7.28 -5.69
N GLN A 281 3.10 -7.55 -5.37
CA GLN A 281 2.01 -6.68 -5.73
C GLN A 281 1.58 -5.87 -4.53
N SER A 282 1.93 -4.59 -4.55
CA SER A 282 1.27 -3.57 -3.75
C SER A 282 -0.24 -3.70 -3.92
N TYR A 283 -0.91 -4.16 -2.88
CA TYR A 283 -2.34 -4.45 -2.93
C TYR A 283 -3.10 -3.13 -2.88
N SER A 284 -3.84 -2.80 -3.94
CA SER A 284 -4.76 -1.67 -3.85
C SER A 284 -5.93 -2.06 -2.94
N PHE A 285 -6.13 -1.38 -1.81
CA PHE A 285 -7.23 -1.69 -0.88
C PHE A 285 -8.61 -1.39 -1.44
N GLY A 286 -8.68 -0.61 -2.50
CA GLY A 286 -9.91 -0.25 -3.18
C GLY A 286 -9.92 1.23 -3.56
N LYS A 287 -11.12 1.71 -3.86
CA LYS A 287 -11.39 3.11 -4.20
C LYS A 287 -12.39 3.72 -3.22
N ASP A 288 -12.34 5.04 -3.05
CA ASP A 288 -13.36 5.79 -2.30
C ASP A 288 -14.45 6.37 -3.23
N ARG A 289 -15.34 7.21 -2.69
CA ARG A 289 -16.38 7.90 -3.46
C ARG A 289 -15.86 8.83 -4.56
N PHE A 290 -14.62 9.33 -4.40
CA PHE A 290 -13.93 10.19 -5.36
C PHE A 290 -13.03 9.41 -6.31
N TYR A 291 -13.13 8.07 -6.31
CA TYR A 291 -12.29 7.15 -7.08
C TYR A 291 -10.81 7.16 -6.70
N ASN A 292 -10.43 7.80 -5.59
CA ASN A 292 -9.05 7.77 -5.09
C ASN A 292 -8.68 6.35 -4.75
N ARG A 293 -7.50 5.92 -5.17
CA ARG A 293 -7.00 4.56 -4.97
C ARG A 293 -6.04 4.50 -3.80
N TYR A 294 -6.23 3.51 -2.94
CA TYR A 294 -5.45 3.34 -1.73
C TYR A 294 -4.46 2.20 -1.89
N TRP A 295 -3.19 2.45 -1.54
CA TRP A 295 -2.07 1.53 -1.66
C TRP A 295 -1.37 1.41 -0.32
N PHE A 296 -0.95 0.19 0.05
CA PHE A 296 -0.14 -0.01 1.24
C PHE A 296 1.09 -0.84 0.93
N PHE A 297 2.25 -0.21 1.15
CA PHE A 297 3.54 -0.82 0.95
C PHE A 297 4.07 -1.23 2.32
N ARG A 298 4.02 -2.53 2.64
CA ARG A 298 4.39 -3.06 3.96
C ARG A 298 5.81 -2.66 4.39
N ARG A 299 6.74 -2.60 3.42
CA ARG A 299 8.14 -2.24 3.66
C ARG A 299 8.31 -0.79 4.07
N GLU A 300 7.45 0.09 3.56
CA GLU A 300 7.51 1.52 3.86
C GLU A 300 6.67 1.89 5.08
N GLY A 301 5.59 1.15 5.37
CA GLY A 301 4.74 1.42 6.53
C GLY A 301 3.96 2.73 6.40
N ARG A 302 3.51 3.07 5.18
CA ARG A 302 2.63 4.21 4.86
C ARG A 302 1.47 3.75 3.99
N ILE A 303 0.35 4.46 4.05
CA ILE A 303 -0.78 4.28 3.13
C ILE A 303 -0.72 5.39 2.11
N PHE A 304 -0.53 5.07 0.85
CA PHE A 304 -0.50 6.04 -0.24
C PHE A 304 -1.87 6.13 -0.89
N VAL A 305 -2.21 7.33 -1.34
CA VAL A 305 -3.48 7.65 -1.97
C VAL A 305 -3.17 8.31 -3.30
N GLU A 306 -3.66 7.69 -4.36
CA GLU A 306 -3.58 8.18 -5.73
C GLU A 306 -4.91 8.83 -6.11
N SER A 307 -4.88 10.12 -6.45
CA SER A 307 -6.03 10.87 -6.91
C SER A 307 -6.43 10.44 -8.32
N ALA A 308 -7.73 10.19 -8.52
CA ALA A 308 -8.25 9.67 -9.79
C ALA A 308 -8.11 10.63 -10.98
N GLY A 309 -8.00 11.94 -10.74
CA GLY A 309 -8.05 12.96 -11.79
C GLY A 309 -6.70 13.53 -12.22
N CYS A 310 -5.72 13.56 -11.32
CA CYS A 310 -4.53 14.41 -11.50
C CYS A 310 -3.19 13.66 -11.39
N LYS A 311 -3.20 12.33 -11.18
CA LYS A 311 -2.03 11.56 -10.71
C LYS A 311 -1.37 12.20 -9.48
N GLU A 312 -2.15 12.91 -8.67
CA GLU A 312 -1.66 13.48 -7.43
C GLU A 312 -1.55 12.39 -6.38
N TRP A 313 -0.42 12.37 -5.68
CA TRP A 313 -0.15 11.40 -4.64
C TRP A 313 -0.11 12.09 -3.28
N GLY A 314 -0.64 11.40 -2.29
CA GLY A 314 -0.48 11.75 -0.88
C GLY A 314 -0.38 10.50 -0.03
N TYR A 315 -0.12 10.65 1.26
CA TYR A 315 -0.03 9.51 2.16
C TYR A 315 -0.52 9.80 3.58
N TYR A 316 -0.87 8.71 4.28
CA TYR A 316 -1.06 8.65 5.72
C TYR A 316 0.10 7.89 6.36
N SER A 317 0.59 8.40 7.49
CA SER A 317 1.79 7.89 8.17
C SER A 317 1.59 7.57 9.64
N THR A 318 0.48 8.00 10.22
CA THR A 318 0.16 7.80 11.64
C THR A 318 -1.06 6.90 11.81
N LYS A 319 -1.18 6.30 13.01
CA LYS A 319 -2.33 5.47 13.35
C LYS A 319 -3.61 6.30 13.45
N GLU A 320 -3.49 7.52 13.97
CA GLU A 320 -4.59 8.47 14.14
C GLU A 320 -5.18 8.85 12.77
N GLU A 321 -4.34 9.03 11.76
CA GLU A 321 -4.78 9.25 10.38
C GLU A 321 -5.49 8.02 9.79
N LEU A 322 -5.02 6.80 10.10
CA LEU A 322 -5.68 5.57 9.69
C LEU A 322 -7.08 5.42 10.33
N ASP A 323 -7.18 5.68 11.64
CA ASP A 323 -8.45 5.64 12.37
C ASP A 323 -9.42 6.72 11.85
N GLY A 324 -8.90 7.93 11.59
CA GLY A 324 -9.63 9.02 10.95
C GLY A 324 -10.14 8.65 9.56
N LEU A 325 -9.31 7.99 8.75
CA LEU A 325 -9.69 7.48 7.43
C LEU A 325 -10.85 6.49 7.56
N ILE A 326 -10.74 5.47 8.41
CA ILE A 326 -11.77 4.44 8.63
C ILE A 326 -13.09 5.05 9.14
N GLY A 327 -13.00 6.06 10.01
CA GLY A 327 -14.13 6.82 10.53
C GLY A 327 -14.83 7.67 9.47
N SER A 328 -14.10 8.14 8.45
CA SER A 328 -14.65 8.97 7.37
C SER A 328 -15.37 8.20 6.25
N LEU A 329 -15.16 6.87 6.14
CA LEU A 329 -15.74 6.04 5.07
C LEU A 329 -17.21 5.71 5.34
N ASN A 330 -18.08 6.07 4.39
CA ASN A 330 -19.51 5.79 4.42
C ASN A 330 -19.81 4.36 3.95
N VAL A 331 -20.25 3.51 4.87
CA VAL A 331 -20.61 2.13 4.57
C VAL A 331 -21.91 2.00 3.77
N ASN A 332 -22.68 3.07 3.57
CA ASN A 332 -23.84 3.05 2.68
C ASN A 332 -23.44 2.99 1.20
N GLY A 333 -22.20 3.38 0.88
CA GLY A 333 -21.62 3.29 -0.46
C GLY A 333 -21.00 1.92 -0.73
N ILE A 334 -21.11 1.42 -1.96
CA ILE A 334 -20.52 0.14 -2.38
C ILE A 334 -18.97 0.19 -2.26
N ARG A 335 -18.35 1.26 -2.78
CA ARG A 335 -16.88 1.38 -2.84
C ARG A 335 -16.29 1.61 -1.45
N GLU A 336 -16.82 2.56 -0.70
CA GLU A 336 -16.32 2.86 0.64
C GLU A 336 -16.59 1.75 1.66
N ARG A 337 -17.70 1.01 1.52
CA ARG A 337 -17.93 -0.23 2.29
C ARG A 337 -16.87 -1.28 1.98
N ALA A 338 -16.55 -1.50 0.70
CA ALA A 338 -15.53 -2.45 0.29
C ALA A 338 -14.14 -2.04 0.80
N LEU A 339 -13.78 -0.77 0.64
CA LEU A 339 -12.53 -0.20 1.12
C LEU A 339 -12.39 -0.34 2.65
N LYS A 340 -13.43 0.02 3.41
CA LYS A 340 -13.44 -0.10 4.88
C LYS A 340 -13.27 -1.55 5.33
N ARG A 341 -13.92 -2.51 4.65
CA ARG A 341 -13.76 -3.94 4.93
C ARG A 341 -12.32 -4.42 4.68
N GLN A 342 -11.70 -3.98 3.59
CA GLN A 342 -10.32 -4.34 3.27
C GLN A 342 -9.34 -3.75 4.29
N ILE A 343 -9.45 -2.44 4.58
CA ILE A 343 -8.60 -1.79 5.59
C ILE A 343 -8.77 -2.46 6.96
N ASN A 344 -10.00 -2.76 7.38
CA ASN A 344 -10.24 -3.46 8.65
C ASN A 344 -9.66 -4.87 8.68
N LYS A 345 -9.71 -5.61 7.57
CA LYS A 345 -9.09 -6.94 7.46
C LYS A 345 -7.59 -6.90 7.77
N PHE A 346 -6.91 -5.83 7.36
CA PHE A 346 -5.48 -5.66 7.52
C PHE A 346 -5.09 -4.67 8.62
N TYR A 347 -6.06 -4.21 9.43
CA TYR A 347 -5.88 -3.10 10.36
C TYR A 347 -4.69 -3.30 11.31
N ASP A 348 -4.63 -4.44 12.00
CA ASP A 348 -3.54 -4.72 12.95
C ASP A 348 -2.17 -4.70 12.26
N LYS A 349 -2.09 -5.20 11.02
CA LYS A 349 -0.85 -5.24 10.25
C LYS A 349 -0.42 -3.83 9.82
N ILE A 350 -1.37 -3.01 9.36
CA ILE A 350 -1.12 -1.63 8.93
C ILE A 350 -0.76 -0.78 10.14
N SER A 351 -1.53 -0.84 11.22
CA SER A 351 -1.29 -0.11 12.47
C SER A 351 0.09 -0.44 13.04
N ASN A 352 0.46 -1.72 13.11
CA ASN A 352 1.78 -2.12 13.60
C ASN A 352 2.91 -1.60 12.70
N ALA A 353 2.71 -1.56 11.38
CA ALA A 353 3.70 -1.02 10.45
C ALA A 353 3.87 0.50 10.59
N LEU A 354 2.76 1.25 10.71
CA LEU A 354 2.76 2.70 10.94
C LEU A 354 3.42 3.05 12.28
N GLU A 355 3.07 2.33 13.36
CA GLU A 355 3.65 2.52 14.69
C GLU A 355 5.15 2.20 14.69
N LYS A 356 5.57 1.12 14.01
CA LYS A 356 6.99 0.77 13.88
C LYS A 356 7.75 1.88 13.17
N ARG A 357 7.26 2.33 12.01
CA ARG A 357 7.89 3.41 11.23
C ARG A 357 7.99 4.70 12.05
N SER A 358 6.92 5.08 12.75
CA SER A 358 6.93 6.27 13.61
C SER A 358 8.03 6.20 14.69
N LYS A 359 8.22 5.02 15.30
CA LYS A 359 9.32 4.78 16.25
C LYS A 359 10.69 4.86 15.58
N ASP A 360 10.85 4.24 14.42
CA ASP A 360 12.11 4.23 13.67
C ASP A 360 12.53 5.67 13.28
N VAL A 361 11.58 6.47 12.76
CA VAL A 361 11.80 7.88 12.44
C VAL A 361 12.15 8.69 13.70
N ALA A 362 11.44 8.48 14.81
CA ALA A 362 11.76 9.17 16.06
C ALA A 362 13.16 8.80 16.59
N GLN A 363 13.58 7.54 16.46
CA GLN A 363 14.90 7.09 16.86
C GLN A 363 16.01 7.67 15.97
N GLU A 364 15.75 7.77 14.66
CA GLU A 364 16.67 8.38 13.70
C GLU A 364 16.85 9.88 13.99
N MET A 365 15.76 10.62 14.21
CA MET A 365 15.83 12.04 14.60
C MET A 365 16.60 12.26 15.91
N LEU A 366 16.46 11.36 16.89
CA LEU A 366 17.25 11.40 18.13
C LEU A 366 18.74 11.13 17.87
N HIS A 367 19.05 10.16 17.00
CA HIS A 367 20.44 9.86 16.62
C HIS A 367 21.08 11.00 15.85
N GLU A 368 20.42 11.54 14.82
CA GLU A 368 20.90 12.71 14.07
C GLU A 368 21.11 13.91 14.99
N GLY A 369 20.13 14.18 15.86
CA GLY A 369 20.25 15.23 16.88
C GLY A 369 21.39 15.00 17.87
N ALA A 370 21.78 13.76 18.14
CA ALA A 370 22.95 13.42 18.96
C ALA A 370 24.27 13.53 18.18
N VAL A 371 24.29 13.13 16.91
CA VAL A 371 25.45 13.27 16.01
C VAL A 371 25.77 14.74 15.77
N LEU A 372 24.77 15.57 15.47
CA LEU A 372 24.92 17.02 15.34
C LEU A 372 25.48 17.64 16.62
N ARG A 373 24.96 17.26 17.80
CA ARG A 373 25.50 17.72 19.10
C ARG A 373 26.93 17.27 19.37
N ARG A 374 27.30 16.04 18.98
CA ARG A 374 28.69 15.55 19.07
C ARG A 374 29.61 16.34 18.14
N SER A 375 29.18 16.64 16.92
CA SER A 375 29.92 17.47 15.96
C SER A 375 30.11 18.91 16.46
N SER A 376 29.07 19.54 17.01
CA SER A 376 29.17 20.89 17.60
C SER A 376 30.10 20.95 18.82
N ARG A 377 30.18 19.88 19.63
CA ARG A 377 31.09 19.81 20.78
C ARG A 377 32.55 19.66 20.36
N VAL A 378 32.81 19.06 19.20
CA VAL A 378 34.14 18.94 18.59
C VAL A 378 34.56 20.25 17.90
N GLN A 379 33.60 21.05 17.39
CA GLN A 379 33.87 22.39 16.83
C GLN A 379 33.99 23.52 17.86
N ALA A 380 33.57 23.31 19.12
CA ALA A 380 33.85 24.26 20.19
C ALA A 380 35.36 24.24 20.52
N GLN A 381 36.09 25.24 20.04
CA GLN A 381 37.51 25.47 20.35
C GLN A 381 37.76 25.43 21.87
N PRO A 382 38.92 24.90 22.32
CA PRO A 382 39.25 24.89 23.73
C PRO A 382 39.36 26.34 24.21
N LYS A 383 38.60 26.68 25.27
CA LYS A 383 38.73 27.97 25.94
C LYS A 383 40.19 28.17 26.34
N ASP A 384 40.77 29.31 25.96
CA ASP A 384 42.10 29.72 26.39
C ASP A 384 42.21 29.58 27.92
N ASN A 385 43.13 28.72 28.35
CA ASN A 385 43.47 28.55 29.74
C ASN A 385 44.21 29.82 30.20
N PRO A 386 43.76 30.53 31.25
CA PRO A 386 44.41 31.77 31.71
C PRO A 386 45.79 31.57 32.36
N SER A 387 46.34 30.34 32.35
CA SER A 387 47.60 29.98 32.97
C SER A 387 48.86 30.19 32.09
N MET A 388 48.72 30.68 30.86
CA MET A 388 49.86 30.99 29.97
C MET A 388 50.08 32.51 29.81
N SER A 389 50.02 33.27 30.91
CA SER A 389 50.30 34.72 30.93
C SER A 389 51.62 35.09 31.61
N PHE A 390 52.44 34.11 32.00
CA PHE A 390 53.75 34.36 32.61
C PHE A 390 54.85 33.68 31.83
N LEU A 391 55.27 34.29 30.72
CA LEU A 391 56.63 34.22 30.18
C LEU A 391 56.77 35.41 29.21
N LYS A 392 57.32 36.50 29.73
CA LYS A 392 57.78 37.66 28.96
C LYS A 392 59.24 37.90 29.29
#